data_AF-A0A2J6QKB8-F1
#
_entry.id   AF-A0A2J6QKB8-F1
#
_cell.length_a   1.000
_cell.length_b   1.000
_cell.length_c   1.000
_cell.angle_alpha   90.00
_cell.angle_beta   90.00
_cell.angle_gamma   90.00
#
_symmetry.space_group_name_H-M   'P 1'
#
loop_
_entity.id
_entity.type
_entity.pdbx_description
1 polymer ?
#
loop_
_entity_poly.entity_id
_entity_poly.type
_entity_poly.pdbx_seq_one_letter_code
_entity_poly.pdbx_strand_id
1 'polypeptide(L)'
;MRMDKVFEELNKVDGGPCMYSDRSHAFCITLCSRRSVFRSDLIKRAACLATMVENGGRPIKKTFTPQEESDALVYLAEVKAVCMNRTFVVTERGFYGLAPLLTRPGDVACVLVGVDVPLVLRPHGEVGLFKLLGESYIHGAMEGQVKGMVERKQVFEQSVIVC
;
A
#
# COMPACT_ATOMS: atom_id res chain seq x y z
N MET A 1 -16.12 2.06 -7.48
CA MET A 1 -14.91 1.96 -8.31
C MET A 1 -14.79 0.51 -8.75
N ARG A 2 -14.54 0.25 -10.03
CA ARG A 2 -14.51 -1.09 -10.63
C ARG A 2 -13.07 -1.62 -10.56
N MET A 3 -12.83 -2.80 -9.99
CA MET A 3 -11.46 -3.25 -9.65
C MET A 3 -10.67 -3.71 -10.88
N ASP A 4 -11.37 -4.27 -11.87
CA ASP A 4 -10.88 -4.52 -13.23
C ASP A 4 -10.19 -3.27 -13.79
N LYS A 5 -10.86 -2.12 -13.73
CA LYS A 5 -10.29 -0.84 -14.15
C LYS A 5 -9.09 -0.43 -13.31
N VAL A 6 -9.09 -0.69 -12.00
CA VAL A 6 -7.93 -0.36 -11.14
C VAL A 6 -6.70 -1.16 -11.58
N PHE A 7 -6.84 -2.45 -11.87
CA PHE A 7 -5.72 -3.26 -12.34
C PHE A 7 -5.29 -2.90 -13.77
N GLU A 8 -6.23 -2.57 -14.65
CA GLU A 8 -5.92 -2.05 -15.98
C GLU A 8 -5.09 -0.76 -15.88
N GLU A 9 -5.55 0.24 -15.10
CA GLU A 9 -4.84 1.49 -14.89
C GLU A 9 -3.46 1.29 -14.24
N LEU A 10 -3.36 0.43 -13.22
CA LEU A 10 -2.09 0.13 -12.55
C LEU A 10 -1.05 -0.43 -13.53
N ASN A 11 -1.48 -1.27 -14.47
CA ASN A 11 -0.61 -1.99 -15.40
C ASN A 11 -0.33 -1.22 -16.70
N LYS A 12 -0.85 0.00 -16.88
CA LYS A 12 -0.47 0.84 -18.03
C LYS A 12 0.99 1.29 -17.95
N VAL A 13 1.62 1.45 -19.11
CA VAL A 13 3.05 1.83 -19.28
C VAL A 13 3.35 3.20 -18.66
N ASP A 14 2.36 4.08 -18.60
CA ASP A 14 2.36 5.42 -18.01
C ASP A 14 1.77 5.47 -16.58
N GLY A 15 1.51 4.32 -15.95
CA GLY A 15 0.84 4.18 -14.64
C GLY A 15 1.65 4.67 -13.42
N GLY A 16 2.51 5.67 -13.59
CA GLY A 16 3.35 6.26 -12.54
C GLY A 16 4.56 5.42 -12.12
N PRO A 17 5.39 5.97 -11.21
CA PRO A 17 6.57 5.28 -10.68
C PRO A 17 6.21 3.95 -10.02
N CYS A 18 6.99 2.89 -10.28
CA CYS A 18 6.82 1.61 -9.60
C CYS A 18 8.14 0.85 -9.46
N MET A 19 8.40 0.32 -8.27
CA MET A 19 9.58 -0.49 -7.94
C MET A 19 9.34 -1.99 -8.08
N TYR A 20 8.11 -2.42 -8.35
CA TYR A 20 7.71 -3.82 -8.33
C TYR A 20 7.53 -4.36 -9.74
N SER A 21 8.02 -5.57 -9.99
CA SER A 21 7.78 -6.29 -11.24
C SER A 21 6.30 -6.67 -11.41
N ASP A 22 5.60 -6.94 -10.29
CA ASP A 22 4.16 -7.21 -10.25
C ASP A 22 3.45 -6.12 -9.46
N ARG A 23 2.90 -5.14 -10.19
CA ARG A 23 2.17 -3.99 -9.63
C ARG A 23 0.88 -4.41 -8.93
N SER A 24 0.17 -5.38 -9.51
CA SER A 24 -1.13 -5.82 -9.01
C SER A 24 -0.98 -6.58 -7.70
N HIS A 25 0.03 -7.44 -7.61
CA HIS A 25 0.37 -8.12 -6.36
C HIS A 25 0.82 -7.13 -5.28
N ALA A 26 1.73 -6.20 -5.62
CA ALA A 26 2.21 -5.19 -4.68
C ALA A 26 1.07 -4.31 -4.16
N PHE A 27 0.12 -3.94 -5.02
CA PHE A 27 -1.09 -3.21 -4.65
C PHE A 27 -1.93 -4.00 -3.63
N CYS A 28 -2.26 -5.26 -3.93
CA CYS A 28 -3.08 -6.10 -3.05
C CYS A 28 -2.40 -6.36 -1.68
N ILE A 29 -1.10 -6.63 -1.68
CA ILE A 29 -0.32 -6.76 -0.43
C ILE A 29 -0.38 -5.48 0.38
N THR A 30 -0.25 -4.32 -0.28
CA THR A 30 -0.26 -3.02 0.37
C THR A 30 -1.60 -2.73 1.04
N LEU A 31 -2.72 -3.02 0.37
CA LEU A 31 -4.06 -2.83 0.94
C LEU A 31 -4.31 -3.70 2.19
N CYS A 32 -3.57 -4.79 2.37
CA CYS A 32 -3.64 -5.62 3.56
C CYS A 32 -2.50 -5.36 4.56
N SER A 33 -1.61 -4.40 4.27
CA SER A 33 -0.38 -4.15 5.05
C SER A 33 0.42 -5.44 5.35
N ARG A 34 0.44 -6.39 4.40
CA ARG A 34 1.04 -7.73 4.56
C ARG A 34 0.51 -8.59 5.73
N ARG A 35 -0.57 -8.18 6.38
CA ARG A 35 -1.20 -8.90 7.50
C ARG A 35 -2.09 -10.05 7.08
N SER A 36 -2.40 -10.16 5.78
CA SER A 36 -3.27 -11.23 5.30
C SER A 36 -2.67 -12.60 5.59
N VAL A 37 -3.49 -13.46 6.17
CA VAL A 37 -3.19 -14.88 6.41
C VAL A 37 -2.97 -15.66 5.09
N PHE A 38 -3.22 -15.05 3.93
CA PHE A 38 -3.22 -15.71 2.64
C PHE A 38 -2.39 -14.97 1.60
N ARG A 39 -1.07 -15.08 1.70
CA ARG A 39 -0.12 -14.30 0.91
C ARG A 39 -0.10 -14.65 -0.59
N SER A 40 -0.41 -15.88 -0.98
CA SER A 40 -0.28 -16.37 -2.37
C SER A 40 -1.47 -16.05 -3.28
N ASP A 41 -2.66 -15.85 -2.71
CA ASP A 41 -3.92 -15.80 -3.48
C ASP A 41 -4.57 -14.41 -3.52
N LEU A 42 -3.83 -13.37 -3.12
CA LEU A 42 -4.37 -12.02 -2.97
C LEU A 42 -4.97 -11.46 -4.26
N ILE A 43 -4.33 -11.66 -5.41
CA ILE A 43 -4.86 -11.22 -6.71
C ILE A 43 -6.17 -11.94 -7.03
N LYS A 44 -6.21 -13.26 -6.81
CA LYS A 44 -7.40 -14.08 -7.09
C LYS A 44 -8.57 -13.67 -6.21
N ARG A 45 -8.32 -13.33 -4.95
CA ARG A 45 -9.32 -12.82 -4.00
C ARG A 45 -9.81 -11.44 -4.37
N ALA A 46 -8.90 -10.54 -4.73
CA ALA A 46 -9.26 -9.21 -5.21
C ALA A 46 -10.12 -9.30 -6.49
N ALA A 47 -9.77 -10.18 -7.42
CA ALA A 47 -10.57 -10.46 -8.61
C ALA A 47 -11.96 -11.03 -8.26
N CYS A 48 -12.02 -12.04 -7.38
CA CYS A 48 -13.28 -12.62 -6.93
C CYS A 48 -14.19 -11.57 -6.27
N LEU A 49 -13.65 -10.75 -5.36
CA LEU A 49 -14.36 -9.66 -4.72
C LEU A 49 -14.89 -8.63 -5.72
N ALA A 50 -14.06 -8.23 -6.69
CA ALA A 50 -14.46 -7.29 -7.74
C ALA A 50 -15.66 -7.80 -8.53
N THR A 51 -15.57 -9.06 -8.94
CA THR A 51 -16.61 -9.77 -9.67
C THR A 51 -17.90 -9.90 -8.85
N MET A 52 -17.83 -10.19 -7.55
CA MET A 52 -18.99 -10.20 -6.65
C MET A 52 -19.64 -8.81 -6.54
N VAL A 53 -18.85 -7.74 -6.38
CA VAL A 53 -19.36 -6.36 -6.27
C VAL A 53 -20.07 -5.93 -7.56
N GLU A 54 -19.50 -6.26 -8.73
CA GLU A 54 -20.13 -6.01 -10.03
C GLU A 54 -21.48 -6.73 -10.19
N ASN A 55 -21.65 -7.85 -9.49
CA ASN A 55 -22.87 -8.64 -9.50
C ASN A 55 -23.81 -8.30 -8.32
N GLY A 56 -23.67 -7.10 -7.76
CA GLY A 56 -24.53 -6.61 -6.68
C GLY A 56 -24.33 -7.36 -5.37
N GLY A 57 -23.11 -7.86 -5.12
CA GLY A 57 -22.75 -8.62 -3.92
C GLY A 57 -23.21 -10.08 -3.94
N ARG A 58 -23.66 -10.59 -5.09
CA ARG A 58 -24.14 -11.97 -5.22
C ARG A 58 -23.03 -12.90 -5.73
N PRO A 59 -22.95 -14.15 -5.20
CA PRO A 59 -22.11 -15.21 -5.75
C PRO A 59 -22.33 -15.42 -7.25
N ILE A 60 -21.24 -15.45 -8.03
CA ILE A 60 -21.32 -15.87 -9.43
C ILE A 60 -21.03 -17.35 -9.50
N LYS A 61 -22.11 -18.13 -9.46
CA LYS A 61 -22.04 -19.59 -9.61
C LYS A 61 -21.30 -19.92 -10.91
N LYS A 62 -20.21 -20.70 -10.79
CA LYS A 62 -19.33 -21.30 -11.83
C LYS A 62 -17.98 -20.62 -12.11
N THR A 63 -17.72 -19.39 -11.65
CA THR A 63 -16.41 -18.74 -11.86
C THR A 63 -15.45 -18.99 -10.69
N PHE A 64 -15.97 -19.00 -9.47
CA PHE A 64 -15.20 -19.22 -8.24
C PHE A 64 -15.82 -20.36 -7.42
N THR A 65 -14.99 -21.04 -6.63
CA THR A 65 -15.44 -22.03 -5.65
C THR A 65 -16.03 -21.33 -4.42
N PRO A 66 -16.89 -22.01 -3.63
CA PRO A 66 -17.39 -21.44 -2.37
C PRO A 66 -16.28 -21.01 -1.40
N GLN A 67 -15.14 -21.71 -1.41
CA GLN A 67 -13.99 -21.32 -0.58
C GLN A 67 -13.36 -20.02 -1.08
N GLU A 68 -13.22 -19.85 -2.39
CA GLU A 68 -12.67 -18.62 -2.98
C GLU A 68 -13.56 -17.39 -2.72
N GLU A 69 -14.87 -17.57 -2.75
CA GLU A 69 -15.82 -16.51 -2.37
C GLU A 69 -15.70 -16.16 -0.88
N SER A 70 -15.59 -17.16 -0.01
CA SER A 70 -15.37 -16.95 1.42
C SER A 70 -14.05 -16.21 1.68
N ASP A 71 -12.98 -16.62 1.01
CA ASP A 71 -11.66 -16.01 1.08
C ASP A 71 -11.66 -14.55 0.58
N ALA A 72 -12.45 -14.24 -0.45
CA ALA A 72 -12.62 -12.88 -0.97
C ALA A 72 -13.34 -11.96 0.02
N LEU A 73 -14.30 -12.49 0.79
CA LEU A 73 -14.96 -11.75 1.86
C LEU A 73 -14.02 -11.48 3.05
N VAL A 74 -13.17 -12.45 3.40
CA VAL A 74 -12.11 -12.23 4.41
C VAL A 74 -11.15 -11.13 3.93
N TYR A 75 -10.71 -11.21 2.68
CA TYR A 75 -9.87 -10.17 2.07
C TYR A 75 -10.54 -8.79 2.12
N LEU A 76 -11.84 -8.70 1.80
CA LEU A 76 -12.59 -7.45 1.91
C LEU A 76 -12.57 -6.89 3.34
N ALA A 77 -12.78 -7.73 4.35
CA ALA A 77 -12.77 -7.32 5.74
C ALA A 77 -11.39 -6.81 6.18
N GLU A 78 -10.32 -7.50 5.78
CA GLU A 78 -8.93 -7.08 6.03
C GLU A 78 -8.62 -5.73 5.38
N VAL A 79 -8.92 -5.56 4.09
CA VAL A 79 -8.72 -4.30 3.37
C VAL A 79 -9.51 -3.16 4.03
N LYS A 80 -10.77 -3.39 4.41
CA LYS A 80 -11.57 -2.37 5.12
C LYS A 80 -10.93 -1.96 6.43
N ALA A 81 -10.50 -2.93 7.24
CA ALA A 81 -9.90 -2.67 8.54
C ALA A 81 -8.56 -1.92 8.42
N VAL A 82 -7.73 -2.31 7.45
CA VAL A 82 -6.39 -1.75 7.24
C VAL A 82 -6.43 -0.37 6.59
N CYS A 83 -7.32 -0.16 5.62
CA CYS A 83 -7.40 1.10 4.86
C CYS A 83 -8.28 2.17 5.52
N MET A 84 -9.00 1.86 6.60
CA MET A 84 -9.84 2.83 7.31
C MET A 84 -8.99 4.03 7.80
N ASN A 85 -9.42 5.25 7.47
CA ASN A 85 -8.68 6.50 7.77
C ASN A 85 -7.25 6.56 7.21
N ARG A 86 -7.00 5.83 6.12
CA ARG A 86 -5.73 5.84 5.40
C ARG A 86 -5.95 6.24 3.94
N THR A 87 -4.90 6.75 3.33
CA THR A 87 -4.85 6.99 1.89
C THR A 87 -3.77 6.11 1.26
N PHE A 88 -4.05 5.57 0.07
CA PHE A 88 -3.06 4.87 -0.71
C PHE A 88 -2.10 5.88 -1.34
N VAL A 89 -0.80 5.62 -1.22
CA VAL A 89 0.25 6.51 -1.72
C VAL A 89 1.21 5.75 -2.61
N VAL A 90 1.74 6.47 -3.61
CA VAL A 90 2.89 6.05 -4.41
C VAL A 90 3.96 7.10 -4.20
N THR A 91 5.13 6.68 -3.71
CA THR A 91 6.27 7.60 -3.55
C THR A 91 6.89 7.91 -4.91
N GLU A 92 7.64 9.01 -5.02
CA GLU A 92 8.38 9.36 -6.24
C GLU A 92 9.33 8.24 -6.69
N ARG A 93 9.83 7.48 -5.71
CA ARG A 93 10.70 6.33 -5.95
C ARG A 93 9.95 5.06 -6.33
N GLY A 94 8.62 5.10 -6.45
CA GLY A 94 7.79 3.98 -6.91
C GLY A 94 7.39 2.97 -5.85
N PHE A 95 7.53 3.29 -4.56
CA PHE A 95 7.03 2.44 -3.47
C PHE A 95 5.55 2.70 -3.22
N TYR A 96 4.78 1.63 -3.08
CA TYR A 96 3.38 1.67 -2.67
C TYR A 96 3.25 1.68 -1.14
N GLY A 97 2.26 2.40 -0.64
CA GLY A 97 2.00 2.46 0.79
C GLY A 97 0.58 2.85 1.17
N LEU A 98 0.33 2.79 2.48
CA LEU A 98 -0.85 3.33 3.16
C LEU A 98 -0.39 4.34 4.19
N ALA A 99 -0.82 5.58 4.03
CA ALA A 99 -0.42 6.72 4.84
C ALA A 99 -1.62 7.31 5.61
N PRO A 100 -1.42 8.20 6.60
CA PRO A 100 -2.51 8.93 7.23
C PRO A 100 -3.40 9.63 6.19
N LEU A 101 -4.71 9.68 6.40
CA LEU A 101 -5.67 10.25 5.44
C LEU A 101 -5.30 11.66 4.94
N LEU A 102 -4.64 12.46 5.78
CA LEU A 102 -4.24 13.85 5.47
C LEU A 102 -2.96 13.95 4.62
N THR A 103 -2.36 12.83 4.22
CA THR A 103 -1.13 12.79 3.42
C THR A 103 -1.39 13.33 2.02
N ARG A 104 -0.44 14.10 1.48
CA ARG A 104 -0.53 14.76 0.18
C ARG A 104 0.83 14.78 -0.55
N PRO A 105 0.87 15.07 -1.86
CA PRO A 105 2.13 15.27 -2.58
C PRO A 105 3.05 16.29 -1.89
N GLY A 106 4.34 15.97 -1.80
CA GLY A 106 5.34 16.75 -1.07
C GLY A 106 5.55 16.33 0.39
N ASP A 107 4.70 15.46 0.94
CA ASP A 107 4.98 14.77 2.20
C ASP A 107 6.04 13.69 2.00
N VAL A 108 6.81 13.40 3.05
CA VAL A 108 7.98 12.51 3.02
C VAL A 108 7.70 11.29 3.88
N ALA A 109 7.91 10.09 3.31
CA ALA A 109 7.96 8.85 4.10
C ALA A 109 9.38 8.61 4.58
N CYS A 110 9.58 8.39 5.88
CA CYS A 110 10.88 8.09 6.47
C CYS A 110 10.79 7.00 7.53
N VAL A 111 11.91 6.32 7.79
CA VAL A 111 12.05 5.49 8.99
C VAL A 111 13.02 6.20 9.92
N LEU A 112 12.55 6.58 11.11
CA LEU A 112 13.40 7.15 12.13
C LEU A 112 14.26 6.04 12.75
N VAL A 113 15.52 6.33 13.02
CA VAL A 113 16.43 5.37 13.67
C VAL A 113 15.82 4.95 15.01
N GLY A 114 15.70 3.64 15.22
CA GLY A 114 15.08 3.06 16.42
C GLY A 114 13.56 2.89 16.35
N VAL A 115 12.91 3.23 15.23
CA VAL A 115 11.48 2.99 14.99
C VAL A 115 11.32 1.94 13.90
N ASP A 116 10.50 0.92 14.14
CA ASP A 116 10.34 -0.23 13.23
C ASP A 116 9.32 -0.01 12.11
N VAL A 117 8.64 1.13 12.12
CA VAL A 117 7.59 1.51 11.17
C VAL A 117 7.92 2.82 10.44
N PRO A 118 7.65 2.90 9.13
CA PRO A 118 7.67 4.17 8.39
C PRO A 118 6.71 5.20 8.97
N LEU A 119 7.15 6.44 9.02
CA LEU A 119 6.38 7.62 9.41
C LEU A 119 6.23 8.56 8.22
N VAL A 120 5.15 9.32 8.22
CA VAL A 120 4.94 10.41 7.26
C VAL A 120 5.24 11.73 7.94
N LEU A 121 6.17 12.47 7.35
CA LEU A 121 6.57 13.79 7.76
C LEU A 121 6.12 14.83 6.72
N ARG A 122 5.76 16.01 7.20
CA ARG A 122 5.44 17.15 6.34
C ARG A 122 6.45 18.27 6.57
N PRO A 123 7.16 18.75 5.54
CA PRO A 123 8.01 19.94 5.66
C PRO A 123 7.25 21.11 6.29
N HIS A 124 7.88 21.80 7.24
CA HIS A 124 7.26 22.89 7.97
C HIS A 124 8.23 24.03 8.26
N GLY A 125 8.07 25.16 7.56
CA GLY A 125 8.89 26.35 7.79
C GLY A 125 10.30 26.19 7.21
N GLU A 126 11.30 26.16 8.08
CA GLU A 126 12.72 26.12 7.69
C GLU A 126 13.16 24.75 7.16
N VAL A 127 14.29 24.74 6.44
CA VAL A 127 14.88 23.50 5.91
C VAL A 127 15.25 22.57 7.05
N GLY A 128 14.81 21.31 6.97
CA GLY A 128 15.08 20.30 7.98
C GLY A 128 14.05 20.23 9.11
N LEU A 129 13.08 21.16 9.15
CA LEU A 129 11.98 21.15 10.13
C LEU A 129 10.73 20.48 9.54
N PHE A 130 10.16 19.54 10.28
CA PHE A 130 9.04 18.72 9.83
C PHE A 130 7.99 18.53 10.93
N LYS A 131 6.73 18.41 10.54
CA LYS A 131 5.65 17.92 11.40
C LYS A 131 5.43 16.43 11.17
N LEU A 132 5.25 15.69 12.26
CA LEU A 132 4.82 14.29 12.19
C LEU A 132 3.33 14.21 11.88
N LEU A 133 2.97 13.55 10.77
CA LEU A 133 1.57 13.25 10.45
C LEU A 133 1.10 11.92 11.05
N GLY A 134 2.02 10.96 11.21
CA GLY A 134 1.75 9.67 11.83
C GLY A 134 2.37 8.49 11.08
N GLU A 135 1.99 7.29 11.50
CA GLU A 135 2.52 6.04 10.96
C GLU A 135 2.00 5.72 9.56
N SER A 136 2.85 5.07 8.78
CA SER A 136 2.56 4.56 7.45
C SER A 136 2.98 3.10 7.30
N TYR A 137 2.35 2.42 6.36
CA TYR A 137 2.85 1.17 5.80
C TYR A 137 3.47 1.51 4.46
N ILE A 138 4.73 1.16 4.24
CA ILE A 138 5.40 1.30 2.94
C ILE A 138 5.91 -0.08 2.55
N HIS A 139 5.37 -0.62 1.47
CA HIS A 139 5.72 -1.97 1.05
C HIS A 139 7.21 -2.05 0.70
N GLY A 140 7.88 -3.06 1.23
CA GLY A 140 9.33 -3.25 1.07
C GLY A 140 10.20 -2.40 2.00
N ALA A 141 9.67 -1.39 2.70
CA ALA A 141 10.44 -0.52 3.60
C ALA A 141 10.08 -0.71 5.09
N MET A 142 9.42 -1.83 5.43
CA MET A 142 9.17 -2.26 6.81
C MET A 142 10.14 -3.38 7.22
N GLU A 143 10.10 -3.83 8.48
CA GLU A 143 10.83 -5.03 8.95
C GLU A 143 12.36 -4.97 8.74
N GLY A 144 12.98 -3.79 8.91
CA GLY A 144 14.43 -3.63 8.82
C GLY A 144 15.01 -3.66 7.39
N GLN A 145 14.15 -3.73 6.36
CA GLN A 145 14.57 -3.76 4.95
C GLN A 145 15.26 -2.46 4.48
N VAL A 146 15.09 -1.37 5.22
CA VAL A 146 15.65 -0.03 4.92
C VAL A 146 17.18 -0.04 4.86
N LYS A 147 17.86 -0.84 5.67
CA LYS A 147 19.35 -0.85 5.69
C LYS A 147 19.93 -1.22 4.32
N GLY A 148 19.41 -2.27 3.69
CA GLY A 148 19.81 -2.65 2.34
C GLY A 148 19.37 -1.64 1.27
N MET A 149 18.35 -0.82 1.53
CA MET A 149 17.92 0.23 0.61
C MET A 149 18.90 1.41 0.55
N VAL A 150 19.56 1.74 1.66
CA VAL A 150 20.61 2.77 1.70
C VAL A 150 21.79 2.35 0.81
N GLU A 151 22.26 1.11 0.97
CA GLU A 151 23.34 0.53 0.16
C GLU A 151 23.00 0.53 -1.33
N ARG A 152 21.74 0.21 -1.67
CA ARG A 152 21.22 0.24 -3.04
C ARG A 152 20.85 1.64 -3.55
N LYS A 153 21.09 2.71 -2.77
CA LYS A 153 20.73 4.11 -3.07
C LYS A 153 19.24 4.33 -3.36
N GLN A 154 18.40 3.43 -2.86
CA GLN A 154 16.95 3.49 -2.98
C GLN A 154 16.34 4.45 -1.95
N VAL A 155 17.05 4.75 -0.87
CA VAL A 155 16.73 5.78 0.12
C VAL A 155 18.00 6.53 0.51
N PHE A 156 17.87 7.65 1.22
CA PHE A 156 19.00 8.41 1.75
C PHE A 156 18.80 8.69 3.24
N GLU A 157 19.89 8.91 3.94
CA GLU A 157 19.90 9.27 5.35
C GLU A 157 19.99 10.79 5.51
N GLN A 158 19.22 11.35 6.45
CA GLN A 158 19.20 12.78 6.74
C GLN A 158 18.84 13.00 8.21
N SER A 159 19.48 13.98 8.85
CA SER A 159 19.04 14.50 10.15
C SER A 159 17.87 15.48 9.98
N VAL A 160 16.82 15.29 10.75
CA VAL A 160 15.61 16.11 10.71
C VAL A 160 15.20 16.54 12.13
N ILE A 161 14.50 17.67 12.23
CA ILE A 161 13.88 18.13 13.47
C ILE A 161 12.37 17.93 13.33
N VAL A 162 11.78 17.19 14.26
CA VAL A 162 10.32 16.98 14.32
C VAL A 162 9.73 17.93 15.36
N CYS A 163 8.78 18.77 14.93
CA CYS A 163 8.08 19.75 15.77
C CYS A 163 6.61 19.42 16.02
#